data_AF-A0A1H9JDE7-F1
#
_entry.id   AF-A0A1H9JDE7-F1
#
_cell.length_a   1.000
_cell.length_b   1.000
_cell.length_c   1.000
_cell.angle_alpha   90.00
_cell.angle_beta   90.00
_cell.angle_gamma   90.00
#
_symmetry.space_group_name_H-M   'P 1'
#
loop_
_entity.id
_entity.type
_entity.pdbx_description
1 polymer ?
#
loop_
_entity_poly.entity_id
_entity_poly.type
_entity_poly.pdbx_seq_one_letter_code
_entity_poly.pdbx_strand_id
1 'polypeptide(L)'
;MSIIIAQVPTAVVVNGDRVIIQPGQPLPRLTNHDERALLQAGAATNTEDSAALKQAQQREAAQAQAQFEAERQAVQEAQASTEVATEKPATNTEDAAALEQAQQREAAQAQAQFEAERQAVQDAQTSIEVATEKPATKAKTSGKAATVAAAE
;
A
#
# COMPACT_ATOMS: atom_id res chain seq x y z
N MET A 1 2.35 50.91 -0.20
CA MET A 1 2.16 50.84 -1.67
C MET A 1 2.42 49.40 -2.05
N SER A 2 1.39 48.67 -2.43
CA SER A 2 1.53 47.27 -2.80
C SER A 2 2.25 47.17 -4.14
N ILE A 3 3.33 46.40 -4.19
CA ILE A 3 4.08 46.12 -5.41
C ILE A 3 3.59 44.77 -5.92
N ILE A 4 3.27 44.70 -7.21
CA ILE A 4 2.88 43.46 -7.86
C ILE A 4 4.07 42.93 -8.65
N ILE A 5 4.40 41.65 -8.45
CA ILE A 5 5.50 40.96 -9.12
C ILE A 5 4.92 40.03 -10.19
N ALA A 6 5.52 40.01 -11.38
CA ALA A 6 5.14 39.10 -12.44
C ALA A 6 5.58 37.67 -12.09
N GLN A 7 4.70 36.69 -12.24
CA GLN A 7 5.02 35.27 -12.07
C GLN A 7 5.30 34.58 -13.40
N VAL A 8 4.84 35.18 -14.50
CA VAL A 8 5.06 34.72 -15.88
C VAL A 8 5.50 35.90 -16.75
N PRO A 9 6.17 35.65 -17.89
CA PRO A 9 6.48 36.70 -18.84
C PRO A 9 5.19 37.43 -19.27
N THR A 10 5.09 38.71 -18.92
CA THR A 10 3.87 39.49 -19.15
C THR A 10 4.18 40.65 -20.08
N ALA A 11 3.49 40.72 -21.22
CA ALA A 11 3.61 41.84 -22.14
C ALA A 11 2.59 42.93 -21.74
N VAL A 12 3.08 44.10 -21.38
CA VAL A 12 2.27 45.27 -21.01
C VAL A 12 2.62 46.46 -21.90
N VAL A 13 1.68 47.38 -22.09
CA VAL A 13 1.94 48.63 -22.83
C VAL A 13 2.16 49.75 -21.82
N VAL A 14 3.34 50.38 -21.88
CA VAL A 14 3.71 51.51 -21.01
C VAL A 14 4.05 52.69 -21.91
N ASN A 15 3.33 53.80 -21.75
CA ASN A 15 3.50 55.00 -22.58
C ASN A 15 3.41 54.75 -24.11
N GLY A 16 2.68 53.72 -24.52
CA GLY A 16 2.52 53.34 -25.94
C GLY A 16 3.53 52.29 -26.44
N ASP A 17 4.58 51.99 -25.67
CA ASP A 17 5.55 50.96 -26.00
C ASP A 17 5.20 49.62 -25.37
N ARG A 18 5.30 48.53 -26.15
CA ARG A 18 5.11 47.18 -25.65
C ARG A 18 6.38 46.71 -24.93
N VAL A 19 6.29 46.55 -23.61
CA VAL A 19 7.37 46.08 -22.75
C VAL A 19 7.05 44.67 -22.27
N ILE A 20 8.03 43.77 -22.34
CA ILE A 20 7.93 42.42 -21.80
C ILE A 20 8.60 42.43 -20.43
N ILE A 21 7.82 42.07 -19.40
CA ILE A 21 8.27 41.99 -18.02
C ILE A 21 8.52 40.52 -17.69
N GLN A 22 9.75 40.21 -17.29
CA GLN A 22 10.16 38.87 -16.93
C GLN A 22 9.58 38.46 -15.57
N PRO A 23 9.41 37.16 -15.31
CA PRO A 23 9.01 36.69 -13.99
C PRO A 23 9.99 37.14 -12.91
N GLY A 24 9.47 37.46 -11.73
CA GLY A 24 10.20 38.04 -10.61
C GLY A 24 10.40 39.55 -10.69
N GLN A 25 10.06 40.22 -11.80
CA GLN A 25 10.15 41.67 -11.91
C GLN A 25 8.86 42.38 -11.50
N PRO A 26 8.96 43.60 -10.94
CA PRO A 26 7.79 44.38 -10.60
C PRO A 26 7.05 44.83 -11.86
N LEU A 27 5.73 44.72 -11.84
CA LEU A 27 4.89 45.33 -12.86
C LEU A 27 4.80 46.85 -12.62
N PRO A 28 4.69 47.65 -13.70
CA PRO A 28 4.33 49.05 -13.60
C PRO A 28 2.95 49.19 -12.96
N ARG A 29 2.60 50.40 -12.52
CA ARG A 29 1.25 50.66 -12.06
C ARG A 29 0.26 50.43 -13.19
N LEU A 30 -0.64 49.49 -12.97
CA LEU A 30 -1.70 49.14 -13.91
C LEU A 30 -3.02 49.73 -13.39
N THR A 31 -4.08 49.61 -14.19
CA THR A 31 -5.42 49.93 -13.70
C THR A 31 -5.88 48.85 -12.72
N ASN A 32 -6.73 49.20 -11.74
CA ASN A 32 -7.27 48.21 -10.79
C ASN A 32 -7.93 47.00 -11.49
N HIS A 33 -8.49 47.20 -12.68
CA HIS A 33 -9.09 46.13 -13.47
C HIS A 33 -8.04 45.11 -13.94
N ASP A 34 -6.94 45.61 -14.53
CA ASP A 34 -5.90 44.77 -15.09
C ASP A 34 -5.07 44.10 -13.99
N GLU A 35 -4.81 44.82 -12.89
CA GLU A 35 -4.17 44.24 -11.69
C GLU A 35 -4.98 43.04 -11.17
N ARG A 36 -6.30 43.20 -11.03
CA ARG A 36 -7.17 42.10 -10.59
C ARG A 36 -7.18 40.94 -11.58
N ALA A 37 -7.24 41.22 -12.88
CA ALA A 37 -7.20 40.17 -13.90
C ALA A 37 -5.90 39.36 -13.83
N LEU A 38 -4.75 40.03 -13.65
CA LEU A 38 -3.45 39.36 -13.55
C LEU A 38 -3.28 38.57 -12.26
N LEU A 39 -3.77 39.09 -11.13
CA LEU A 39 -3.78 38.36 -9.86
C LEU A 39 -4.70 37.12 -9.94
N GLN A 40 -5.88 37.25 -10.54
CA GLN A 40 -6.82 36.12 -10.70
C GLN A 40 -6.28 35.06 -11.66
N ALA A 41 -5.58 35.46 -12.72
CA ALA A 41 -4.95 34.55 -13.66
C ALA A 41 -3.67 33.89 -13.10
N GLY A 42 -3.22 34.27 -11.89
CA GLY A 42 -1.96 33.81 -11.32
C GLY A 42 -0.72 34.31 -12.07
N ALA A 43 -0.88 35.26 -13.01
CA ALA A 43 0.21 35.85 -13.78
C ALA A 43 1.04 36.84 -12.95
N ALA A 44 0.50 37.29 -11.83
CA ALA A 44 1.15 38.24 -10.95
C ALA A 44 0.82 37.96 -9.47
N THR A 45 1.65 38.44 -8.55
CA THR A 45 1.44 38.26 -7.10
C THR A 45 1.79 39.52 -6.34
N ASN A 46 0.98 39.85 -5.33
CA ASN A 46 1.26 40.97 -4.43
C ASN A 46 2.38 40.59 -3.44
N THR A 47 3.36 41.48 -3.28
CA THR A 47 4.48 41.29 -2.35
C THR A 47 4.04 41.14 -0.89
N GLU A 48 2.99 41.86 -0.49
CA GLU A 48 2.49 41.84 0.90
C GLU A 48 1.83 40.50 1.22
N ASP A 49 1.05 39.99 0.27
CA ASP A 49 0.38 38.69 0.37
C ASP A 49 1.40 37.53 0.36
N SER A 50 2.41 37.62 -0.52
CA SER A 50 3.53 36.66 -0.55
C SER A 50 4.33 36.64 0.74
N ALA A 51 4.57 37.79 1.36
CA ALA A 51 5.30 37.88 2.62
C ALA A 51 4.48 37.26 3.77
N ALA A 52 3.18 37.55 3.83
CA ALA A 52 2.27 36.95 4.80
C ALA A 52 2.19 35.43 4.64
N LEU A 53 2.08 34.93 3.40
CA LEU A 53 2.06 33.51 3.09
C LEU A 53 3.38 32.82 3.50
N LYS A 54 4.53 33.43 3.20
CA LYS A 54 5.84 32.90 3.63
C LYS A 54 5.97 32.86 5.15
N GLN A 55 5.52 33.88 5.86
CA GLN A 55 5.53 33.87 7.33
C GLN A 55 4.62 32.79 7.91
N ALA A 56 3.45 32.58 7.32
CA ALA A 56 2.55 31.49 7.72
C ALA A 56 3.21 30.11 7.50
N GLN A 57 3.80 29.88 6.32
CA GLN A 57 4.52 28.64 6.02
C GLN A 57 5.73 28.41 6.94
N GLN A 58 6.47 29.47 7.29
CA GLN A 58 7.59 29.35 8.24
C GLN A 58 7.11 28.94 9.63
N ARG A 59 5.96 29.47 10.09
CA ARG A 59 5.37 29.07 11.38
C ARG A 59 4.89 27.62 11.33
N GLU A 60 4.25 27.21 10.25
CA GLU A 60 3.81 25.82 10.06
C GLU A 60 4.99 24.85 10.02
N ALA A 61 6.05 25.17 9.27
CA ALA A 61 7.28 24.39 9.25
C ALA A 61 7.95 24.31 10.63
N ALA A 62 7.99 25.42 11.37
CA ALA A 62 8.52 25.43 12.74
C ALA A 62 7.68 24.58 13.70
N GLN A 63 6.36 24.59 13.57
CA GLN A 63 5.48 23.73 14.36
C GLN A 63 5.65 22.25 14.01
N ALA A 64 5.77 21.91 12.73
CA ALA A 64 6.03 20.55 12.29
C ALA A 64 7.38 20.03 12.83
N GLN A 65 8.42 20.86 12.78
CA GLN A 65 9.73 20.53 13.34
C GLN A 65 9.67 20.31 14.86
N ALA A 66 8.95 21.16 15.59
CA ALA A 66 8.79 21.02 17.03
C ALA A 66 8.04 19.74 17.42
N GLN A 67 7.01 19.35 16.65
CA GLN A 67 6.30 18.09 16.87
C GLN A 67 7.22 16.88 16.64
N PHE A 68 7.97 16.89 15.52
CA PHE A 68 8.93 15.84 15.23
C PHE A 68 10.00 15.68 16.32
N GLU A 69 10.53 16.79 16.84
CA GLU A 69 11.50 16.77 17.93
C GLU A 69 10.90 16.24 19.24
N ALA A 70 9.65 16.61 19.56
CA ALA A 70 8.94 16.10 20.72
C ALA A 70 8.68 14.59 20.62
N GLU A 71 8.24 14.10 19.46
CA GLU A 71 8.05 12.66 19.21
C GLU A 71 9.38 11.90 19.30
N ARG A 72 10.46 12.47 18.75
CA ARG A 72 11.81 11.89 18.85
C ARG A 72 12.29 11.80 20.30
N GLN A 73 11.97 12.77 21.15
CA GLN A 73 12.29 12.72 22.58
C GLN A 73 11.46 11.66 23.29
N ALA A 74 10.14 11.63 23.07
CA ALA A 74 9.25 10.64 23.66
C ALA A 74 9.67 9.20 23.31
N VAL A 75 10.10 8.95 22.06
CA VAL A 75 10.62 7.64 21.65
C VAL A 75 11.94 7.30 22.37
N GLN A 76 12.86 8.25 22.52
CA GLN A 76 14.10 8.03 23.27
C GLN A 76 13.83 7.75 24.75
N GLU A 77 12.89 8.46 25.37
CA GLU A 77 12.49 8.23 26.76
C GLU A 77 11.82 6.86 26.94
N ALA A 78 10.98 6.45 25.97
CA ALA A 78 10.39 5.12 25.95
C ALA A 78 11.46 4.03 25.80
N GLN A 79 12.42 4.19 24.89
CA GLN A 79 13.53 3.25 24.70
C GLN A 79 14.40 3.16 25.96
N ALA A 80 14.79 4.29 26.55
CA ALA A 80 15.56 4.34 27.79
C ALA A 80 14.81 3.64 28.94
N SER A 81 13.48 3.80 29.02
CA SER A 81 12.64 3.11 30.00
C SER A 81 12.55 1.60 29.76
N THR A 82 12.77 1.14 28.52
CA THR A 82 12.78 -0.29 28.18
C THR A 82 14.18 -0.92 28.33
N GLU A 83 15.25 -0.14 28.17
CA GLU A 83 16.64 -0.60 28.39
C GLU A 83 16.91 -0.89 29.88
N VAL A 84 16.37 -0.10 30.81
CA VAL A 84 16.51 -0.37 32.25
C VAL A 84 15.73 -1.63 32.68
N ALA A 85 14.67 -1.99 31.96
CA ALA A 85 13.96 -3.26 32.17
C ALA A 85 14.66 -4.47 31.54
N THR A 86 15.69 -4.25 30.72
CA THR A 86 16.41 -5.30 29.96
C THR A 86 17.81 -5.58 30.53
N GLU A 87 18.12 -5.16 31.75
CA GLU A 87 19.30 -5.65 32.50
C GLU A 87 19.02 -6.93 33.30
N LYS A 88 18.16 -7.81 32.78
CA LYS A 88 18.22 -9.22 33.10
C LYS A 88 18.23 -9.96 31.78
N PRO A 89 19.35 -10.58 31.36
CA PRO A 89 19.32 -11.53 30.27
C PRO A 89 18.50 -12.71 30.80
N ALA A 90 17.18 -12.68 30.57
CA ALA A 90 16.40 -13.89 30.52
C ALA A 90 16.99 -14.66 29.35
N THR A 91 17.72 -15.71 29.70
CA THR A 91 18.20 -16.74 28.80
C THR A 91 17.00 -17.33 28.05
N ASN A 92 16.62 -16.71 26.93
CA ASN A 92 15.60 -17.18 25.98
C ASN A 92 16.07 -18.44 25.20
N THR A 93 16.89 -19.28 25.83
CA THR A 93 17.33 -20.56 25.25
C THR A 93 16.20 -21.58 25.31
N GLU A 94 15.33 -21.49 26.32
CA GLU A 94 14.21 -22.43 26.51
C GLU A 94 13.02 -22.12 25.58
N ASP A 95 12.73 -20.84 25.33
CA ASP A 95 11.66 -20.42 24.41
C ASP A 95 12.00 -20.70 22.94
N ALA A 96 13.27 -20.51 22.55
CA ALA A 96 13.74 -20.85 21.21
C ALA A 96 13.68 -22.36 20.95
N ALA A 97 14.05 -23.19 21.93
CA ALA A 97 13.97 -24.65 21.82
C ALA A 97 12.52 -25.16 21.78
N ALA A 98 11.59 -24.50 22.50
CA ALA A 98 10.18 -24.85 22.50
C ALA A 98 9.50 -24.52 21.16
N LEU A 99 9.83 -23.38 20.55
CA LEU A 99 9.34 -22.98 19.23
C LEU A 99 9.87 -23.92 18.12
N GLU A 100 11.13 -24.32 18.20
CA GLU A 100 11.73 -25.24 17.24
C GLU A 100 11.16 -26.66 17.37
N GLN A 101 10.91 -27.15 18.60
CA GLN A 101 10.18 -28.42 18.81
C GLN A 101 8.73 -28.37 18.32
N ALA A 102 8.05 -27.24 18.48
CA ALA A 102 6.68 -27.07 17.98
C ALA A 102 6.63 -27.14 16.45
N GLN A 103 7.56 -26.45 15.76
CA GLN A 103 7.67 -26.51 14.29
C GLN A 103 8.03 -27.90 13.79
N GLN A 104 8.95 -28.61 14.46
CA GLN A 104 9.31 -29.98 14.09
C GLN A 104 8.15 -30.96 14.26
N ARG A 105 7.32 -30.81 15.30
CA ARG A 105 6.12 -31.64 15.51
C ARG A 105 5.06 -31.39 14.46
N GLU A 106 4.86 -30.13 14.04
CA GLU A 106 3.89 -29.79 13.00
C GLU A 106 4.36 -30.31 11.63
N ALA A 107 5.64 -30.17 11.30
CA ALA A 107 6.21 -30.73 10.09
C ALA A 107 6.14 -32.27 10.05
N ALA A 108 6.42 -32.95 11.18
CA ALA A 108 6.31 -34.41 11.28
C ALA A 108 4.85 -34.89 11.15
N GLN A 109 3.89 -34.17 11.70
CA GLN A 109 2.47 -34.48 11.54
C GLN A 109 1.99 -34.32 10.11
N ALA A 110 2.41 -33.26 9.42
CA ALA A 110 2.08 -33.03 8.01
C ALA A 110 2.66 -34.13 7.11
N GLN A 111 3.89 -34.57 7.36
CA GLN A 111 4.52 -35.67 6.62
C GLN A 111 3.81 -37.01 6.88
N ALA A 112 3.48 -37.32 8.13
CA ALA A 112 2.75 -38.55 8.47
C ALA A 112 1.34 -38.60 7.84
N GLN A 113 0.66 -37.46 7.75
CA GLN A 113 -0.65 -37.37 7.08
C GLN A 113 -0.51 -37.59 5.56
N PHE A 114 0.51 -37.00 4.93
CA PHE A 114 0.76 -37.18 3.50
C PHE A 114 1.17 -38.62 3.17
N GLU A 115 1.95 -39.27 4.04
CA GLU A 115 2.36 -40.66 3.87
C GLU A 115 1.22 -41.64 4.10
N ALA A 116 0.37 -41.39 5.10
CA ALA A 116 -0.86 -42.15 5.33
C ALA A 116 -1.85 -42.04 4.16
N GLU A 117 -1.99 -40.84 3.58
CA GLU A 117 -2.84 -40.64 2.39
C GLU A 117 -2.26 -41.35 1.16
N ARG A 118 -0.93 -41.34 0.97
CA ARG A 118 -0.28 -42.14 -0.07
C ARG A 118 -0.49 -43.63 0.10
N GLN A 119 -0.36 -44.16 1.32
CA GLN A 119 -0.62 -45.57 1.60
C GLN A 119 -2.08 -45.92 1.36
N ALA A 120 -3.03 -45.09 1.81
CA ALA A 120 -4.45 -45.31 1.55
C ALA A 120 -4.78 -45.32 0.05
N VAL A 121 -4.16 -44.44 -0.75
CA VAL A 121 -4.31 -44.45 -2.21
C VAL A 121 -3.68 -45.70 -2.84
N GLN A 122 -2.54 -46.17 -2.31
CA GLN A 122 -1.85 -47.35 -2.83
C GLN A 122 -2.60 -48.65 -2.48
N ASP A 123 -3.15 -48.77 -1.26
CA ASP A 123 -4.04 -49.87 -0.85
C ASP A 123 -5.35 -49.87 -1.66
N ALA A 124 -5.90 -48.69 -1.96
CA ALA A 124 -7.07 -48.55 -2.84
C ALA A 124 -6.76 -48.99 -4.28
N GLN A 125 -5.58 -48.65 -4.82
CA GLN A 125 -5.14 -49.09 -6.14
C GLN A 125 -4.86 -50.60 -6.19
N THR A 126 -4.24 -51.15 -5.15
CA THR A 126 -3.98 -52.60 -5.04
C THR A 126 -5.28 -53.37 -4.87
N SER A 127 -6.28 -52.82 -4.18
CA SER A 127 -7.63 -53.39 -4.08
C SER A 127 -8.40 -53.37 -5.41
N ILE A 128 -8.09 -52.43 -6.31
CA ILE A 128 -8.65 -52.42 -7.68
C ILE A 128 -7.98 -53.50 -8.55
N GLU A 129 -6.68 -53.76 -8.39
CA GLU A 129 -6.00 -54.85 -9.10
C GLU A 129 -6.40 -56.26 -8.60
N VAL A 130 -6.61 -56.46 -7.29
CA VAL A 130 -7.06 -57.76 -6.74
C VAL A 130 -8.51 -58.12 -7.15
N ALA A 131 -9.35 -57.13 -7.46
CA ALA A 131 -10.69 -57.36 -8.00
C ALA A 131 -10.72 -57.83 -9.47
N THR A 132 -9.56 -57.91 -10.14
CA THR A 132 -9.48 -58.34 -11.56
C THR A 132 -9.03 -59.79 -11.78
N GLU A 133 -8.78 -60.59 -10.74
CA GLU A 133 -8.56 -62.04 -10.88
C GLU A 133 -9.80 -62.91 -10.53
N LYS A 134 -10.67 -63.07 -11.56
CA LYS A 134 -11.28 -64.35 -12.05
C LYS A 134 -12.54 -64.93 -11.35
N PRO A 135 -13.48 -65.65 -12.06
CA PRO A 135 -13.65 -65.93 -13.50
C PRO A 135 -15.01 -65.49 -14.10
N ALA A 136 -15.00 -65.46 -15.44
CA ALA A 136 -16.18 -65.45 -16.30
C ALA A 136 -17.21 -66.54 -15.93
N THR A 137 -18.47 -66.14 -15.72
CA THR A 137 -19.63 -66.98 -15.97
C THR A 137 -20.63 -66.22 -16.84
N LYS A 138 -20.64 -66.58 -18.13
CA LYS A 138 -21.72 -66.21 -19.06
C LYS A 138 -22.98 -66.95 -18.63
N ALA A 139 -23.93 -66.26 -18.01
CA ALA A 139 -25.31 -66.71 -17.91
C ALA A 139 -26.08 -66.21 -19.15
N LYS A 140 -26.53 -67.15 -19.97
CA LYS A 140 -27.34 -66.98 -21.18
C LYS A 140 -28.82 -67.07 -20.81
N THR A 141 -29.61 -66.06 -21.14
CA THR A 141 -31.07 -66.13 -21.46
C THR A 141 -31.51 -64.71 -21.88
N SER A 142 -31.57 -64.37 -23.17
CA SER A 142 -32.67 -64.63 -24.13
C SER A 142 -33.97 -63.87 -23.82
N GLY A 143 -34.23 -62.86 -24.66
CA GLY A 143 -35.57 -62.53 -25.17
C GLY A 143 -36.47 -61.70 -24.27
N LYS A 144 -36.88 -60.51 -24.73
CA LYS A 144 -38.16 -60.33 -25.42
C LYS A 144 -38.32 -58.85 -25.81
N ALA A 145 -38.79 -58.68 -27.03
CA ALA A 145 -39.07 -57.41 -27.68
C ALA A 145 -40.21 -56.61 -27.02
N ALA A 146 -40.27 -55.35 -27.44
CA ALA A 146 -41.45 -54.62 -27.89
C ALA A 146 -41.93 -53.48 -26.98
N THR A 147 -42.04 -52.31 -27.63
CA THR A 147 -43.14 -51.31 -27.51
C THR A 147 -43.15 -50.46 -26.23
N VAL A 148 -43.41 -49.15 -26.22
CA VAL A 148 -44.04 -48.24 -27.19
C VAL A 148 -43.84 -46.79 -26.70
N ALA A 149 -43.83 -45.85 -27.67
CA ALA A 149 -44.34 -44.46 -27.66
C ALA A 149 -44.14 -43.59 -26.38
N ALA A 150 -43.50 -42.42 -26.44
CA ALA A 150 -43.76 -41.20 -27.22
C ALA A 150 -44.24 -40.09 -26.27
N ALA A 151 -43.84 -38.86 -26.62
CA ALA A 151 -44.50 -37.58 -26.35
C ALA A 151 -44.72 -37.20 -24.87
N GLU A 152 -44.46 -35.98 -24.43
CA GLU A 152 -44.21 -34.68 -25.05
C GLU A 152 -43.55 -33.79 -24.00
#